data_AF-A0A3D4Q3X5-F1
#
_entry.id   AF-A0A3D4Q3X5-F1
#
_cell.length_a   1.000
_cell.length_b   1.000
_cell.length_c   1.000
_cell.angle_alpha   90.00
_cell.angle_beta   90.00
_cell.angle_gamma   90.00
#
_symmetry.space_group_name_H-M   'P 1'
#
loop_
_entity.id
_entity.type
_entity.pdbx_description
1 polymer ?
#
loop_
_entity_poly.entity_id
_entity_poly.type
_entity_poly.pdbx_seq_one_letter_code
_entity_poly.pdbx_strand_id
1 'polypeptide(L)' 'MALLMSCIMSFIISVFNVGLVDNIVLIWLKAWLFAFIVAFPTILLITPTVRKLVAVVVGQN' A
#
# COMPACT_ATOMS: atom_id res chain seq x y z
N MET A 1 7.06 -2.32 16.23
CA MET A 1 6.52 -3.65 15.85
C MET A 1 6.00 -3.69 14.41
N ALA A 2 5.06 -2.82 14.00
CA ALA A 2 4.52 -2.82 12.63
C ALA A 2 5.53 -2.42 11.53
N LEU A 3 6.49 -1.55 11.84
CA LEU A 3 7.53 -1.10 10.89
C LEU A 3 8.45 -2.24 10.42
N LEU A 4 8.87 -3.11 11.34
CA LEU A 4 9.72 -4.25 11.04
C LEU A 4 8.97 -5.33 10.23
N MET A 5 7.71 -5.59 10.61
CA MET A 5 6.83 -6.54 9.92
C MET A 5 6.45 -6.07 8.51
N SER A 6 6.25 -4.77 8.32
CA SER A 6 6.03 -4.13 7.01
C SER A 6 7.26 -4.23 6.12
N CYS A 7 8.46 -3.93 6.65
CA CYS A 7 9.71 -4.07 5.91
C CYS A 7 9.94 -5.51 5.41
N ILE A 8 9.77 -6.50 6.29
CA ILE A 8 10.04 -7.90 5.97
C ILE A 8 9.03 -8.45 4.96
N MET A 9 7.72 -8.21 5.15
CA MET A 9 6.71 -8.68 4.20
C MET A 9 6.87 -8.04 2.83
N SER A 10 7.15 -6.74 2.78
CA SER A 10 7.38 -6.04 1.53
C SER A 10 8.65 -6.56 0.81
N PHE A 11 9.73 -6.84 1.55
CA PHE A 11 10.98 -7.38 0.99
C PHE A 11 10.79 -8.78 0.41
N ILE A 12 10.09 -9.67 1.13
CA ILE A 12 9.79 -11.03 0.69
C ILE A 12 8.93 -11.03 -0.58
N ILE A 13 7.90 -10.17 -0.65
CA ILE A 13 7.01 -10.08 -1.83
C ILE A 13 7.79 -9.61 -3.08
N SER A 14 8.75 -8.68 -2.93
CA SER A 14 9.61 -8.26 -4.05
C SER A 14 10.59 -9.34 -4.51
N VAL A 15 11.18 -10.09 -3.57
CA VAL A 15 12.07 -11.21 -3.91
C VAL A 15 11.31 -12.33 -4.64
N PHE A 16 10.07 -12.61 -4.22
CA PHE A 16 9.27 -13.71 -4.77
C PHE A 16 8.68 -13.41 -6.16
N ASN A 17 8.41 -12.13 -6.50
CA ASN A 17 7.74 -11.77 -7.74
C ASN A 17 8.70 -11.50 -8.93
N VAL A 18 9.92 -11.03 -8.65
CA VAL A 18 10.89 -10.61 -9.69
C VAL A 18 12.03 -11.62 -9.89
N GLY A 19 12.26 -12.53 -8.92
CA GLY A 19 13.44 -13.40 -8.90
C GLY A 19 14.71 -12.66 -8.46
N LEU A 20 15.72 -13.40 -7.98
CA LEU A 20 16.99 -12.86 -7.45
C LEU A 20 17.81 -12.13 -8.52
N VAL A 21 17.48 -10.87 -8.77
CA VAL A 21 18.24 -9.94 -9.62
C VAL A 21 19.04 -8.99 -8.73
N ASP A 22 20.28 -8.68 -9.12
CA ASP A 22 21.29 -7.89 -8.39
C ASP A 22 20.85 -6.50 -7.86
N ASN A 23 19.66 -6.02 -8.20
CA ASN A 23 19.12 -4.71 -7.82
C ASN A 23 17.80 -4.75 -7.02
N ILE A 24 17.46 -5.90 -6.44
CA ILE A 24 16.13 -6.12 -5.81
C ILE A 24 15.82 -5.12 -4.69
N VAL A 25 16.81 -4.75 -3.87
CA VAL A 25 16.65 -3.80 -2.76
C VAL A 25 16.30 -2.39 -3.27
N LEU A 26 16.92 -1.97 -4.37
CA LEU A 26 16.75 -0.65 -4.98
C LEU A 26 15.39 -0.53 -5.68
N ILE A 27 14.98 -1.60 -6.36
CA ILE A 27 13.65 -1.73 -6.99
C ILE A 27 12.56 -1.75 -5.91
N TRP A 28 12.78 -2.52 -4.84
CA TRP A 28 11.90 -2.60 -3.69
C TRP A 28 11.69 -1.24 -3.02
N LEU A 29 12.79 -0.53 -2.71
CA LEU A 29 12.73 0.77 -2.06
C LEU A 29 11.97 1.79 -2.94
N LYS A 30 12.23 1.80 -4.26
CA LYS A 30 11.49 2.63 -5.23
C LYS A 30 10.00 2.29 -5.27
N ALA A 31 9.65 1.00 -5.35
CA ALA A 31 8.26 0.56 -5.43
C ALA A 31 7.50 0.86 -4.13
N TRP A 32 8.15 0.67 -2.97
CA TRP A 32 7.58 1.00 -1.67
C TRP A 32 7.35 2.50 -1.52
N LEU A 33 8.32 3.34 -1.87
CA LEU A 33 8.17 4.80 -1.86
C LEU A 33 7.07 5.25 -2.83
N PHE A 34 7.02 4.68 -4.03
CA PHE A 34 6.00 4.99 -5.03
C PHE A 34 4.61 4.62 -4.53
N ALA A 35 4.45 3.41 -3.96
CA ALA A 35 3.19 2.97 -3.38
C ALA A 35 2.77 3.85 -2.19
N PHE A 36 3.73 4.30 -1.36
CA PHE A 36 3.45 5.20 -0.23
C PHE A 36 2.97 6.58 -0.71
N ILE A 37 3.66 7.16 -1.71
CA ILE A 37 3.29 8.44 -2.33
C ILE A 37 1.92 8.34 -3.01
N VAL A 38 1.56 7.20 -3.60
CA VAL A 38 0.26 6.99 -4.25
C VAL A 38 -0.84 6.70 -3.22
N ALA A 39 -0.56 5.96 -2.16
CA ALA A 39 -1.53 5.60 -1.13
C ALA A 39 -2.05 6.82 -0.37
N PHE A 40 -1.18 7.80 -0.07
CA PHE A 40 -1.57 9.00 0.68
C PHE A 40 -2.67 9.84 0.00
N PRO A 41 -2.53 10.30 -1.28
CA PRO A 41 -3.58 11.00 -1.99
C PRO A 41 -4.79 10.10 -2.27
N THR A 42 -4.56 8.81 -2.51
CA THR A 42 -5.62 7.81 -2.69
C THR A 42 -6.53 7.76 -1.48
N ILE A 43 -5.99 7.65 -0.26
CA ILE A 43 -6.77 7.64 0.98
C ILE A 43 -7.53 8.95 1.16
N LEU A 44 -6.91 10.11 0.90
CA LEU A 44 -7.58 11.41 1.01
C LEU A 44 -8.76 11.54 0.05
N LEU A 45 -8.65 11.05 -1.18
CA LEU A 45 -9.71 11.05 -2.19
C LEU A 45 -10.80 10.00 -1.92
N ILE A 46 -10.42 8.82 -1.44
CA ILE A 46 -11.33 7.70 -1.20
C ILE A 46 -12.07 7.82 0.12
N THR A 47 -11.50 8.48 1.13
CA THR A 47 -12.16 8.70 2.43
C THR A 47 -13.58 9.32 2.28
N PRO A 48 -13.80 10.44 1.57
CA PRO A 48 -15.15 10.98 1.41
C PRO A 48 -16.06 10.06 0.59
N THR A 49 -15.51 9.34 -0.39
CA THR A 49 -16.24 8.40 -1.25
C THR A 49 -16.73 7.18 -0.46
N VAL A 50 -15.87 6.60 0.37
CA VAL A 50 -16.20 5.50 1.27
C VAL A 50 -17.20 5.95 2.31
N ARG A 51 -17.08 7.16 2.87
CA ARG A 51 -18.08 7.70 3.81
C ARG A 51 -19.46 7.82 3.17
N LYS A 52 -19.55 8.27 1.91
CA LYS A 52 -20.84 8.31 1.17
C LYS A 52 -21.39 6.91 0.92
N LEU A 53 -20.56 5.97 0.47
CA LEU A 53 -20.96 4.58 0.25
C LEU A 53 -21.44 3.91 1.54
N VAL A 54 -20.71 4.08 2.64
CA VAL A 54 -21.08 3.56 3.96
C VAL A 54 -22.39 4.20 4.44
N ALA A 55 -22.60 5.51 4.25
CA ALA A 55 -23.86 6.16 4.62
C ALA A 55 -25.07 5.60 3.85
N VAL A 56 -24.90 5.29 2.57
CA VAL A 56 -25.95 4.65 1.73
C VAL A 56 -26.20 3.20 2.16
N VAL A 57 -25.15 2.43 2.42
CA VAL A 57 -25.24 1.01 2.81
C VAL A 57 -25.79 0.83 4.23
N VAL A 58 -25.39 1.69 5.16
CA VAL A 58 -25.88 1.65 6.55
C VAL A 58 -27.33 2.13 6.65
N GLY A 59 -27.86 2.81 5.61
CA GLY A 59 -29.28 3.19 5.58
C GLY A 59 -29.68 3.96 6.83
N GLN A 60 -28.92 4.99 7.20
CA GLN A 60 -29.40 5.98 8.17
C GLN A 60 -30.47 6.82 7.47
N ASN A 61 -31.68 6.28 7.42
CA ASN A 61 -32.93 7.01 7.27
C ASN A 61 -33.22 7.76 8.57
#